data_AF-A0A7V9R3Y1-F1
#
_entry.id   AF-A0A7V9R3Y1-F1
#
_cell.length_a   1.000
_cell.length_b   1.000
_cell.length_c   1.000
_cell.angle_alpha   90.00
_cell.angle_beta   90.00
_cell.angle_gamma   90.00
#
_symmetry.space_group_name_H-M   'P 1'
#
loop_
_entity.id
_entity.type
_entity.pdbx_description
1 polymer ?
#
loop_
_entity_poly.entity_id
_entity_poly.type
_entity_poly.pdbx_seq_one_letter_code
_entity_poly.pdbx_strand_id
1 'polypeptide(L)'
;MQTPFEQFLSRQSEEAWAATLTTLLRSIHEVDKNATQIWFAFYPLSLFTALQQAEDKDELAKQLLMQGHYELKEQIDSSHTFLYGHRYWPQVKKTVEAFAES
;
A
#
# COMPACT_ATOMS: atom_id res chain seq x y z
N MET A 1 -11.60 1.02 21.33
CA MET A 1 -10.57 2.03 21.64
C MET A 1 -9.66 2.16 20.43
N GLN A 2 -9.36 3.38 19.96
CA GLN A 2 -8.45 3.57 18.83
C GLN A 2 -7.00 3.34 19.25
N THR A 3 -6.26 2.63 18.40
CA THR A 3 -4.81 2.41 18.59
C THR A 3 -4.03 3.72 18.40
N PRO A 4 -2.80 3.84 18.95
CA PRO A 4 -1.94 5.00 18.68
C PRO A 4 -1.73 5.27 17.18
N PHE A 5 -1.67 4.21 16.37
CA PHE A 5 -1.55 4.31 14.91
C PHE A 5 -2.81 4.91 14.27
N GLU A 6 -4.01 4.44 14.65
CA GLU A 6 -5.27 5.00 14.17
C GLU A 6 -5.44 6.49 14.56
N GLN A 7 -4.97 6.86 15.75
CA GLN A 7 -4.95 8.27 16.20
C GLN A 7 -3.94 9.13 15.42
N PHE A 8 -2.83 8.54 14.97
CA PHE A 8 -1.88 9.24 14.10
C PHE A 8 -2.49 9.47 12.72
N LEU A 9 -3.11 8.44 12.13
CA LEU A 9 -3.75 8.52 10.82
C LEU A 9 -4.88 9.56 10.80
N SER A 10 -5.73 9.60 11.82
CA SER A 10 -6.84 10.55 11.89
C SER A 10 -6.43 12.03 12.01
N ARG A 11 -5.15 12.30 12.27
CA ARG A 11 -4.58 13.66 12.32
C ARG A 11 -3.92 14.09 11.02
N GLN A 12 -3.78 13.18 10.05
CA GLN A 12 -3.17 13.50 8.77
C GLN A 12 -4.20 14.11 7.81
N SER A 13 -3.74 15.04 6.96
CA SER A 13 -4.54 15.53 5.84
C SER A 13 -4.19 14.81 4.55
N GLU A 14 -5.08 14.86 3.56
CA GLU A 14 -4.84 14.29 2.24
C GLU A 14 -3.62 14.95 1.55
N GLU A 15 -3.43 16.25 1.75
CA GLU A 15 -2.27 16.97 1.21
C GLU A 15 -0.96 16.49 1.84
N ALA A 16 -0.95 16.29 3.16
CA ALA A 16 0.21 15.76 3.87
C ALA A 16 0.50 14.31 3.43
N TRP A 17 -0.53 13.51 3.20
CA TRP A 17 -0.43 12.14 2.70
C TRP A 17 0.18 12.10 1.29
N ALA A 18 -0.34 12.92 0.37
CA ALA A 18 0.17 13.03 -1.00
C ALA A 18 1.60 13.59 -1.06
N ALA A 19 1.93 14.58 -0.22
CA ALA A 19 3.28 15.13 -0.11
C ALA A 19 4.28 14.09 0.41
N THR A 20 3.85 13.24 1.36
CA THR A 20 4.64 12.12 1.86
C THR A 20 4.93 11.12 0.76
N LEU A 21 3.91 10.70 -0.01
CA LEU A 21 4.10 9.81 -1.15
C LEU A 21 5.06 10.41 -2.20
N THR A 22 4.90 11.69 -2.52
CA THR A 22 5.80 12.39 -3.47
C THR A 22 7.25 12.39 -3.00
N THR A 23 7.46 12.55 -1.69
CA THR A 23 8.80 12.52 -1.08
C THR A 23 9.39 11.11 -1.13
N LEU A 24 8.59 10.11 -0.76
CA LEU A 24 8.96 8.68 -0.76
C LEU A 24 9.39 8.21 -2.16
N LEU A 25 8.65 8.60 -3.20
CA LEU A 25 8.92 8.20 -4.59
C LEU A 25 10.27 8.72 -5.13
N ARG A 26 10.87 9.74 -4.51
CA ARG A 26 12.23 10.19 -4.89
C ARG A 26 13.31 9.26 -4.38
N SER A 27 13.03 8.52 -3.31
CA SER A 27 13.96 7.59 -2.66
C SER A 27 13.72 6.14 -3.07
N ILE A 28 12.61 5.86 -3.76
CA ILE A 28 12.28 4.52 -4.26
C ILE A 28 12.90 4.30 -5.64
N HIS A 29 13.44 3.10 -5.86
CA HIS A 29 13.96 2.66 -7.15
C HIS A 29 12.87 2.73 -8.23
N GLU A 30 13.24 3.08 -9.46
CA GLU A 30 12.28 3.33 -10.55
C GLU A 30 11.26 2.19 -10.76
N VAL A 31 11.73 0.94 -10.67
CA VAL A 31 10.91 -0.27 -10.79
C VAL A 31 9.76 -0.32 -9.76
N ASP A 32 9.99 0.19 -8.56
CA ASP A 32 9.05 0.07 -7.44
C ASP A 32 8.15 1.30 -7.26
N LYS A 33 8.35 2.38 -8.04
CA LYS A 33 7.55 3.62 -7.93
C LYS A 33 6.09 3.38 -8.24
N ASN A 34 5.80 2.75 -9.38
CA ASN A 34 4.43 2.45 -9.81
C ASN A 34 3.75 1.51 -8.81
N ALA A 35 4.47 0.46 -8.38
CA ALA A 35 4.07 -0.46 -7.35
C ALA A 35 3.62 0.27 -6.07
N THR A 36 4.43 1.22 -5.61
CA THR A 36 4.14 2.02 -4.41
C THR A 36 2.94 2.93 -4.61
N GLN A 37 2.82 3.61 -5.76
CA GLN A 37 1.66 4.45 -6.06
C GLN A 37 0.35 3.66 -6.10
N ILE A 38 0.37 2.48 -6.73
CA ILE A 38 -0.79 1.58 -6.80
C ILE A 38 -1.21 1.13 -5.40
N TRP A 39 -0.25 0.77 -4.54
CA TRP A 39 -0.54 0.38 -3.16
C TRP A 39 -1.23 1.52 -2.38
N PHE A 40 -0.72 2.75 -2.50
CA PHE A 40 -1.33 3.93 -1.84
C PHE A 40 -2.72 4.26 -2.40
N ALA A 41 -3.00 3.93 -3.67
CA ALA A 41 -4.32 4.10 -4.27
C ALA A 41 -5.33 3.03 -3.79
N PHE A 42 -4.88 1.82 -3.50
CA PHE A 42 -5.74 0.78 -2.92
C PHE A 42 -6.10 1.04 -1.46
N TYR A 43 -5.23 1.71 -0.71
CA TYR A 43 -5.41 1.99 0.71
C TYR A 43 -5.33 3.50 1.00
N PRO A 44 -6.27 4.30 0.49
CA PRO A 44 -6.23 5.74 0.67
C PRO A 44 -6.61 6.14 2.10
N LEU A 45 -6.03 7.24 2.59
CA LEU A 45 -6.35 7.81 3.90
C LEU A 45 -7.83 8.21 4.01
N SER A 46 -8.42 8.66 2.91
CA SER A 46 -9.83 9.03 2.82
C SER A 46 -10.77 7.86 3.11
N LEU A 47 -10.47 6.66 2.63
CA LEU A 47 -11.25 5.45 2.93
C LEU A 47 -11.15 5.10 4.42
N PHE A 48 -9.94 5.15 4.99
CA PHE A 48 -9.75 4.95 6.43
C PHE A 48 -10.59 5.95 7.24
N THR A 49 -10.55 7.23 6.86
CA THR A 49 -11.27 8.30 7.55
C THR A 49 -12.78 8.12 7.46
N ALA A 50 -13.30 7.81 6.27
CA ALA A 50 -14.71 7.54 6.05
C ALA A 50 -15.21 6.37 6.90
N LEU A 51 -14.46 5.26 6.94
CA LEU A 51 -14.79 4.10 7.76
C LEU A 51 -14.70 4.39 9.27
N GLN A 52 -13.83 5.29 9.73
CA GLN A 52 -13.76 5.67 11.14
C GLN A 52 -14.90 6.60 11.57
N GLN A 53 -15.41 7.42 10.66
CA GLN A 53 -16.48 8.39 10.93
C GLN A 53 -17.89 7.83 10.67
N ALA A 54 -18.00 6.69 9.98
CA ALA A 54 -19.28 6.03 9.74
C ALA A 54 -19.96 5.59 11.05
N GLU A 55 -21.25 5.86 11.15
CA GLU A 55 -22.09 5.37 12.25
C GLU A 55 -22.17 3.83 12.23
N ASP A 56 -22.33 3.26 11.03
CA ASP A 56 -22.25 1.83 10.75
C ASP A 56 -21.18 1.57 9.67
N LYS A 57 -20.05 1.02 10.11
CA LYS A 57 -18.91 0.70 9.23
C LYS A 57 -19.24 -0.41 8.23
N ASP A 58 -20.03 -1.39 8.65
CA ASP A 58 -20.37 -2.55 7.83
C ASP A 58 -21.36 -2.17 6.74
N GLU A 59 -22.29 -1.26 7.04
CA GLU A 59 -23.19 -0.70 6.04
C GLU A 59 -22.42 0.11 4.99
N LEU A 60 -21.53 1.02 5.42
CA LEU A 60 -20.72 1.81 4.48
C LEU A 60 -19.83 0.91 3.60
N ALA A 61 -19.20 -0.10 4.18
CA ALA A 61 -18.38 -1.06 3.42
C ALA A 61 -19.20 -1.79 2.34
N LYS A 62 -20.43 -2.19 2.65
CA LYS A 62 -21.35 -2.80 1.67
C LYS A 62 -21.74 -1.83 0.56
N GLN A 63 -22.07 -0.59 0.90
CA GLN A 63 -22.42 0.45 -0.08
C GLN A 63 -21.26 0.75 -1.05
N LEU A 64 -20.03 0.71 -0.53
CA LEU A 64 -18.82 0.88 -1.32
C LEU A 64 -18.37 -0.40 -2.05
N LEU A 65 -19.12 -1.51 -1.92
CA LEU A 65 -18.78 -2.83 -2.48
C LEU A 65 -17.38 -3.30 -2.07
N MET A 66 -16.95 -2.96 -0.85
CA MET A 66 -15.66 -3.38 -0.32
C MET A 66 -15.65 -4.89 -0.10
N GLN A 67 -14.57 -5.54 -0.55
CA GLN A 67 -14.36 -6.98 -0.43
C GLN A 67 -12.96 -7.26 0.08
N GLY A 68 -12.78 -8.34 0.84
CA GLY A 68 -11.50 -8.72 1.41
C GLY A 68 -11.02 -7.80 2.53
N HIS A 69 -9.69 -7.70 2.72
CA HIS A 69 -9.07 -6.86 3.74
C HIS A 69 -8.69 -5.49 3.14
N TYR A 70 -9.59 -4.52 3.28
CA TYR A 70 -9.47 -3.18 2.70
C TYR A 70 -9.01 -2.11 3.71
N GLU A 71 -8.96 -2.43 5.00
CA GLU A 71 -8.56 -1.46 6.01
C GLU A 71 -7.06 -1.16 5.93
N LEU A 72 -6.72 0.12 5.77
CA LEU A 72 -5.33 0.60 5.71
C LEU A 72 -4.48 0.09 6.88
N LYS A 73 -5.04 0.04 8.10
CA LYS A 73 -4.33 -0.42 9.29
C LYS A 73 -3.92 -1.90 9.26
N GLU A 74 -4.63 -2.72 8.49
CA GLU A 74 -4.35 -4.15 8.36
C GLU A 74 -3.31 -4.42 7.28
N GLN A 75 -3.10 -3.46 6.37
CA GLN A 75 -2.29 -3.63 5.17
C GLN A 75 -0.92 -2.96 5.27
N ILE A 76 -0.75 -2.01 6.19
CA ILE A 76 0.51 -1.24 6.30
C ILE A 76 1.73 -2.15 6.49
N ASP A 77 1.59 -3.24 7.25
CA ASP A 77 2.65 -4.21 7.52
C ASP A 77 2.75 -5.32 6.45
N SER A 78 1.77 -5.47 5.54
CA SER A 78 1.74 -6.57 4.55
C SER A 78 2.56 -6.28 3.28
N SER A 79 2.85 -5.00 3.04
CA SER A 79 3.45 -4.47 1.80
C SER A 79 4.85 -5.03 1.49
N HIS A 80 5.60 -5.50 2.49
CA HIS A 80 6.90 -6.15 2.28
C HIS A 80 6.81 -7.42 1.42
N THR A 81 5.63 -8.05 1.36
CA THR A 81 5.37 -9.24 0.53
C THR A 81 5.32 -8.90 -0.95
N PHE A 82 4.96 -7.66 -1.29
CA PHE A 82 4.89 -7.18 -2.68
C PHE A 82 6.27 -6.94 -3.30
N LEU A 83 7.26 -6.58 -2.47
CA LEU A 83 8.65 -6.30 -2.89
C LEU A 83 9.53 -7.57 -2.99
N TYR A 84 8.96 -8.77 -2.80
CA TYR A 84 9.70 -10.05 -2.81
C TYR A 84 10.31 -10.44 -4.17
N GLY A 85 10.01 -9.72 -5.25
CA GLY A 85 10.55 -10.00 -6.59
C GLY A 85 12.09 -10.01 -6.66
N HIS A 86 12.76 -9.20 -5.82
CA HIS A 86 14.22 -9.17 -5.73
C HIS A 86 14.84 -10.52 -5.36
N ARG A 87 14.14 -11.35 -4.57
CA ARG A 87 14.63 -12.69 -4.18
C ARG A 87 14.83 -13.62 -5.38
N TYR A 88 14.01 -13.46 -6.41
CA TYR A 88 14.02 -14.33 -7.59
C TYR A 88 14.93 -13.81 -8.70
N TRP A 89 15.27 -12.52 -8.68
CA TRP A 89 16.05 -11.87 -9.74
C TRP A 89 17.42 -12.51 -10.01
N PRO A 90 18.22 -12.93 -8.99
CA PRO A 90 19.47 -13.66 -9.24
C PRO A 90 19.26 -15.01 -9.95
N GLN A 91 18.16 -15.71 -9.65
CA GLN A 91 17.84 -17.01 -10.26
C GLN A 91 17.36 -16.84 -11.71
N VAL A 92 16.55 -15.80 -11.96
CA VAL A 92 16.13 -15.41 -13.31
C VAL A 92 17.34 -15.06 -14.16
N LYS A 93 18.23 -14.18 -13.66
CA LYS A 93 19.45 -13.80 -14.36
C LYS A 93 20.32 -15.01 -14.72
N LYS A 94 20.61 -15.87 -13.75
CA LYS A 94 21.42 -17.10 -13.96
C LYS A 94 20.82 -18.00 -15.04
N THR A 95 19.50 -18.11 -15.08
CA THR A 95 18.79 -18.94 -16.06
C THR A 95 18.87 -18.34 -17.46
N VAL A 96 18.72 -17.02 -17.58
CA VAL A 96 18.85 -16.30 -18.85
C VAL A 96 20.29 -16.37 -19.39
N GLU A 97 21.30 -16.19 -18.53
CA GLU A 97 22.71 -16.33 -18.91
C GLU A 97 23.03 -17.73 -19.42
N ALA A 98 22.59 -18.78 -18.70
CA ALA A 98 22.79 -20.17 -19.13
C ALA A 98 22.12 -20.49 -20.48
N PHE A 99 20.99 -19.85 -20.78
CA PHE A 99 20.28 -20.01 -22.06
C PHE A 99 20.93 -19.19 -23.19
N ALA A 100 21.60 -18.09 -22.87
CA ALA A 100 22.32 -17.28 -23.86
C ALA A 100 23.67 -17.91 -24.27
N GLU A 101 24.23 -18.79 -23.44
CA GLU A 101 25.47 -19.52 -23.69
C GLU A 101 25.28 -20.88 -24.40
N SER A 102 24.02 -21.29 -24.64
CA SER A 102 23.65 -22.52 -25.36
C SER A 102 23.30 -22.27 -26.82
#